data_AF-A0A6N7EP31-F1
#
_entry.id   AF-A0A6N7EP31-F1
#
_cell.length_a   1.000
_cell.length_b   1.000
_cell.length_c   1.000
_cell.angle_alpha   90.00
_cell.angle_beta   90.00
_cell.angle_gamma   90.00
#
_symmetry.space_group_name_H-M   'P 1'
#
loop_
_entity.id
_entity.type
_entity.pdbx_description
1 polymer ?
#
loop_
_entity_poly.entity_id
_entity_poly.type
_entity_poly.pdbx_seq_one_letter_code
_entity_poly.pdbx_strand_id
1 'polypeptide(L)' 'MALSEVDRRRLAAGEIDDPVEALHDRDAEPHAADEPGTAEGANDARLLRDVPPHWGRR' A
#
# COMPACT_ATOMS: atom_id res chain seq x y z
N MET A 1 -11.36 18.61 2.65
CA MET A 1 -10.25 17.67 2.91
C MET A 1 -9.17 18.43 3.65
N ALA A 2 -8.57 17.85 4.69
CA ALA A 2 -7.54 18.51 5.51
C ALA A 2 -6.26 17.66 5.48
N LEU A 3 -5.11 18.32 5.29
CA LEU A 3 -3.79 17.68 5.28
C LEU A 3 -3.45 17.08 6.64
N SER A 4 -2.75 15.95 6.65
CA SER A 4 -2.25 15.38 7.89
C SER A 4 -1.19 16.29 8.53
N GLU A 5 -0.98 16.16 9.84
CA GLU A 5 0.06 16.92 10.56
C GLU A 5 1.47 16.68 9.99
N VAL A 6 1.74 15.47 9.50
CA VAL A 6 3.03 15.11 8.91
C VAL A 6 3.24 15.85 7.59
N ASP A 7 2.23 15.88 6.73
CA ASP A 7 2.33 16.52 5.42
C ASP A 7 2.42 18.05 5.57
N ARG A 8 1.76 18.62 6.58
CA ARG A 8 1.92 20.05 6.94
C ARG A 8 3.36 20.40 7.32
N ARG A 9 4.04 19.53 8.07
CA ARG A 9 5.45 19.76 8.46
C ARG A 9 6.39 19.65 7.27
N ARG A 10 6.17 18.68 6.38
CA ARG A 10 6.97 18.49 5.16
C ARG A 10 6.79 19.65 4.17
N LEU A 11 5.56 20.14 4.01
CA LEU A 11 5.27 21.36 3.23
C LEU A 11 6.00 22.58 3.80
N ALA A 12 5.98 22.76 5.12
CA ALA A 12 6.71 23.85 5.77
C ALA A 12 8.25 23.71 5.66
N ALA A 13 8.75 22.47 5.55
CA ALA A 13 10.17 22.18 5.32
C ALA A 13 10.59 22.32 3.85
N GLY A 14 9.65 22.54 2.92
CA GLY A 14 9.91 22.59 1.48
C GLY A 14 10.23 21.23 0.86
N GLU A 15 9.88 20.13 1.53
CA GLU A 15 10.03 18.76 1.01
C GLU A 15 8.88 18.36 0.08
N ILE A 16 7.81 19.16 0.07
CA ILE A 16 6.62 18.99 -0.75
C ILE A 16 6.37 20.34 -1.41
N ASP A 17 6.30 20.37 -2.73
CA ASP A 17 6.13 21.62 -3.49
C ASP A 17 4.67 22.05 -3.60
N ASP A 18 3.72 21.10 -3.52
CA ASP A 18 2.28 21.39 -3.60
C ASP A 18 1.43 20.55 -2.63
N PRO A 19 0.52 21.16 -1.86
CA PRO A 19 -0.36 20.44 -0.92
C PRO A 19 -1.35 19.46 -1.59
N VAL A 20 -1.66 19.60 -2.89
CA VAL A 20 -2.54 18.66 -3.61
C VAL A 20 -1.74 17.44 -4.08
N GLU A 21 -0.50 17.62 -4.55
CA GLU A 21 0.46 16.53 -4.81
C GLU A 21 0.65 15.64 -3.57
N ALA A 22 0.83 16.22 -2.38
CA ALA A 22 0.98 15.46 -1.12
C ALA A 22 -0.20 14.52 -0.79
N LEU A 23 -1.40 14.83 -1.29
CA LEU A 23 -2.60 14.04 -1.06
C LEU A 23 -2.67 12.84 -2.03
N HIS A 24 -1.99 12.91 -3.17
CA HIS A 24 -2.02 11.92 -4.23
C HIS A 24 -0.75 11.07 -4.32
N ASP A 25 0.36 11.52 -3.73
CA ASP A 25 1.68 10.86 -3.79
C ASP A 25 1.81 9.59 -2.92
N ARG A 26 0.72 9.13 -2.28
CA ARG A 26 0.70 7.84 -1.55
C ARG A 26 0.03 6.70 -2.30
N ASP A 27 -0.49 6.94 -3.50
CA ASP A 27 -1.11 5.91 -4.35
C ASP A 27 -0.25 5.59 -5.59
N ALA A 28 1.04 5.31 -5.39
CA ALA A 28 1.83 4.30 -6.10
C ALA A 28 3.32 4.70 -6.17
N GLU A 29 4.07 4.36 -5.13
CA GLU A 29 5.36 3.74 -5.44
C GLU A 29 4.99 2.36 -5.99
N PRO A 30 5.26 2.04 -7.28
CA PRO A 30 5.18 0.66 -7.71
C PRO A 30 6.20 -0.08 -6.84
N HIS A 31 5.70 -0.83 -5.85
CA HIS A 31 6.51 -1.87 -5.24
C HIS A 31 7.12 -2.60 -6.43
N ALA A 32 8.45 -2.60 -6.55
CA ALA A 32 9.13 -3.34 -7.59
C ALA A 32 8.46 -4.70 -7.59
N ALA A 33 7.70 -5.00 -8.64
CA ALA A 33 6.98 -6.25 -8.69
C ALA A 33 8.09 -7.28 -8.57
N ASP A 34 8.14 -7.99 -7.44
CA ASP A 34 8.87 -9.24 -7.40
C ASP A 34 8.40 -9.96 -8.66
N GLU A 35 9.34 -10.30 -9.55
CA GLU A 35 9.10 -11.17 -10.70
C GLU A 35 8.07 -12.21 -10.25
N PRO A 36 6.99 -12.50 -10.99
CA PRO A 36 5.96 -13.45 -10.57
C PRO A 36 6.59 -14.84 -10.43
N GLY A 37 7.26 -15.01 -9.30
CA GLY A 37 8.05 -16.13 -8.93
C GLY A 37 7.04 -17.14 -8.45
N THR A 38 7.17 -18.34 -8.98
CA THR A 38 6.45 -19.56 -8.62
C THR A 38 6.60 -19.96 -7.15
N ALA A 39 7.03 -19.06 -6.27
CA ALA A 39 6.94 -19.23 -4.84
C ALA A 39 5.47 -19.03 -4.46
N GLU A 40 4.73 -20.13 -4.36
CA GLU A 40 3.67 -20.24 -3.34
C GLU A 40 4.28 -19.74 -2.03
N GLY A 41 4.08 -18.46 -1.75
CA GLY A 41 4.81 -17.78 -0.69
C GLY A 41 4.35 -18.31 0.66
N ALA A 42 5.17 -18.16 1.69
CA ALA A 42 4.74 -18.42 3.07
C ALA A 42 3.44 -17.64 3.43
N ASN A 43 3.21 -16.50 2.77
CA ASN A 43 1.96 -15.75 2.89
C ASN A 43 0.77 -16.46 2.22
N ASP A 44 0.94 -17.02 1.01
CA ASP A 44 -0.14 -17.73 0.32
C ASP A 44 -0.55 -19.00 1.08
N ALA A 45 0.43 -19.73 1.60
CA ALA A 45 0.19 -20.89 2.46
C ALA A 45 -0.59 -20.52 3.73
N ARG A 46 -0.28 -19.36 4.34
CA ARG A 46 -1.02 -18.82 5.49
C ARG A 46 -2.45 -18.44 5.09
N LEU A 47 -2.61 -17.74 3.96
CA LEU A 47 -3.89 -17.29 3.47
C LEU A 47 -4.83 -18.46 3.16
N LEU A 48 -4.32 -19.51 2.51
CA LEU A 48 -5.08 -20.74 2.21
C LEU A 48 -5.48 -21.51 3.48
N ARG A 49 -4.64 -21.53 4.51
CA ARG A 49 -4.96 -22.17 5.79
C ARG A 49 -6.06 -21.43 6.55
N ASP A 50 -6.05 -20.11 6.50
CA ASP A 50 -6.93 -19.26 7.31
C ASP A 50 -8.21 -18.85 6.55
N VAL A 51 -8.52 -19.51 5.42
CA VAL A 51 -9.74 -19.26 4.61
C VAL A 51 -11.00 -19.66 5.39
N PRO A 52 -11.94 -18.72 5.62
CA PRO A 52 -13.21 -19.04 6.26
C PRO A 52 -14.07 -20.01 5.44
N PRO A 53 -14.89 -20.88 6.08
CA PRO A 53 -15.66 -21.91 5.38
C PRO A 53 -16.66 -21.40 4.33
N HIS A 54 -17.07 -20.14 4.43
CA HIS A 54 -18.02 -19.52 3.51
C HIS A 54 -17.38 -19.01 2.21
N TRP A 55 -16.04 -19.03 2.10
CA TRP A 55 -15.30 -18.66 0.88
C TRP A 55 -14.96 -19.88 0.00
N GLY A 56 -15.08 -21.11 0.52
CA GLY A 56 -14.64 -22.34 -0.15
C GLY A 56 -15.73 -23.16 -0.85
N ARG A 57 -16.74 -22.54 -1.47
CA ARG A 57 -17.75 -23.28 -2.26
C ARG A 57 -17.75 -22.86 -3.72
N ARG A 58 -17.16 -23.70 -4.57
CA ARG A 58 -17.58 -23.86 -5.95
C ARG A 58 -17.54 -25.33 -6.34
#